data_AF-A0A4R8FZJ7-F1
#
_entry.id   AF-A0A4R8FZJ7-F1
#
_cell.length_a   1.000
_cell.length_b   1.000
_cell.length_c   1.000
_cell.angle_alpha   90.00
_cell.angle_beta   90.00
_cell.angle_gamma   90.00
#
_symmetry.space_group_name_H-M   'P 1'
#
loop_
_entity.id
_entity.type
_entity.pdbx_description
1 polymer ?
#
loop_
_entity_poly.entity_id
_entity_poly.type
_entity_poly.pdbx_seq_one_letter_code
_entity_poly.pdbx_strand_id
1 'polypeptide(L)'
;MAGLLQQGMGQPQGAPQPSPQAQSGQPQGQSQGGRDPRVDMDPQQGAQQREQLVNAMLESLYGPMLPQVRQILEEGGQQPEQAIGRIVAQLMLGVWQMLTEKGSTVPPGVMVQAAMVVSQAVGEMAVRLRILPEQGNGEAIEAGFMMAMAQFGQATAESMPPAQRQRYGELIRGLREAKGMSQQRGGQGQPQQPPQGAGQPGPQGGM
;
A
#
# COMPACT_ATOMS: atom_id res chain seq x y z
N MET A 1 30.62 73.81 -31.06
CA MET A 1 29.83 75.04 -30.83
C MET A 1 28.38 74.59 -30.81
N ALA A 2 27.73 74.39 -29.66
CA ALA A 2 27.29 75.37 -28.65
C ALA A 2 25.74 75.41 -28.69
N GLY A 3 25.10 75.36 -27.52
CA GLY A 3 23.64 75.54 -27.31
C GLY A 3 22.88 74.21 -27.30
N LEU A 4 22.52 73.56 -26.18
CA LEU A 4 21.93 74.04 -24.92
C LEU A 4 20.67 74.89 -25.14
N LEU A 5 19.54 74.22 -25.38
CA LEU A 5 18.21 74.76 -25.17
C LEU A 5 17.60 74.12 -23.93
N GLN A 6 17.62 74.92 -22.87
CA GLN A 6 16.90 74.75 -21.63
C GLN A 6 15.56 75.50 -21.79
N GLN A 7 14.44 74.78 -21.79
CA GLN A 7 13.13 75.42 -21.71
C GLN A 7 12.17 74.51 -20.94
N GLY A 8 11.74 75.02 -19.79
CA GLY A 8 10.83 74.34 -18.87
C GLY A 8 9.38 74.35 -19.34
N MET A 9 8.66 73.30 -18.97
CA MET A 9 7.20 73.20 -18.85
C MET A 9 6.98 72.37 -17.57
N GLY A 10 6.21 72.81 -16.58
CA GLY A 10 4.83 73.24 -16.71
C GLY A 10 3.92 72.02 -16.59
N GLN A 11 3.72 71.52 -15.36
CA GLN A 11 2.50 70.76 -15.00
C GLN A 11 1.34 71.78 -14.80
N PRO A 12 0.05 71.39 -14.74
CA PRO A 12 -0.54 70.04 -14.66
C PRO A 12 -1.80 69.86 -15.57
N GLN A 13 -2.46 68.72 -15.36
CA GLN A 13 -3.93 68.57 -15.36
C GLN A 13 -4.57 67.95 -16.61
N GLY A 14 -5.01 66.69 -16.49
CA GLY A 14 -5.91 66.07 -17.45
C GLY A 14 -6.03 64.55 -17.35
N ALA A 15 -7.08 64.10 -16.64
CA ALA A 15 -7.78 62.81 -16.76
C ALA A 15 -7.12 61.49 -16.26
N PRO A 16 -7.88 60.64 -15.52
CA PRO A 16 -7.44 59.32 -15.10
C PRO A 16 -7.69 58.30 -16.22
N GLN A 17 -6.65 57.55 -16.59
CA GLN A 17 -6.78 56.38 -17.44
C GLN A 17 -5.97 55.24 -16.79
N PRO A 18 -6.59 54.18 -16.26
CA PRO A 18 -5.85 53.00 -15.83
C PRO A 18 -5.33 52.29 -17.08
N SER A 19 -4.02 52.36 -17.28
CA SER A 19 -3.31 51.58 -18.29
C SER A 19 -3.47 50.07 -18.03
N PRO A 20 -3.45 49.24 -19.09
CA PRO A 20 -3.60 47.79 -18.98
C PRO A 20 -2.49 47.20 -18.10
N GLN A 21 -2.89 46.31 -17.18
CA GLN A 21 -1.99 45.41 -16.49
C GLN A 21 -1.07 44.73 -17.50
N ALA A 22 0.20 45.10 -17.49
CA ALA A 22 1.26 44.19 -17.87
C ALA A 22 1.29 43.09 -16.80
N GLN A 23 0.43 42.08 -16.98
CA GLN A 23 0.63 40.78 -16.38
C GLN A 23 1.91 40.24 -16.98
N SER A 24 3.02 40.46 -16.27
CA SER A 24 4.14 39.54 -16.26
C SER A 24 3.56 38.17 -15.92
N GLY A 25 3.20 37.43 -16.97
CA GLY A 25 2.78 36.04 -16.91
C GLY A 25 3.91 35.26 -16.30
N GLN A 26 3.86 35.10 -14.98
CA GLN A 26 4.36 33.92 -14.33
C GLN A 26 3.70 32.75 -15.07
N PRO A 27 4.45 31.83 -15.71
CA PRO A 27 3.92 30.51 -15.86
C PRO A 27 3.78 29.99 -14.42
N GLN A 28 2.58 30.12 -13.87
CA GLN A 28 2.04 29.19 -12.87
C GLN A 28 1.99 27.82 -13.55
N GLY A 29 3.18 27.25 -13.80
CA GLY A 29 3.36 25.83 -13.84
C GLY A 29 3.08 25.38 -12.42
N GLN A 30 1.81 25.10 -12.15
CA GLN A 30 1.45 24.13 -11.14
C GLN A 30 2.28 22.88 -11.44
N SER A 31 3.43 22.76 -10.79
CA SER A 31 3.96 21.46 -10.42
C SER A 31 3.00 20.89 -9.38
N GLN A 32 1.77 20.59 -9.80
CA GLN A 32 1.03 19.48 -9.22
C GLN A 32 2.01 18.32 -9.27
N GLY A 33 2.48 17.92 -8.10
CA GLY A 33 3.26 16.71 -7.95
C GLY A 33 2.57 15.65 -8.78
N GLY A 34 3.28 15.19 -9.82
CA GLY A 34 2.77 14.21 -10.76
C GLY A 34 2.45 12.94 -9.99
N ARG A 35 1.24 12.88 -9.43
CA ARG A 35 0.54 11.65 -9.19
C ARG A 35 0.34 11.07 -10.57
N ASP A 36 1.30 10.26 -10.98
CA ASP A 36 1.16 9.39 -12.12
C ASP A 36 -0.22 8.72 -11.97
N PRO A 37 -1.18 8.91 -12.90
CA PRO A 37 -2.54 8.40 -12.75
C PRO A 37 -2.58 6.87 -12.60
N ARG A 38 -1.45 6.18 -12.82
CA ARG A 38 -1.26 4.75 -12.55
C ARG A 38 -1.06 4.43 -11.06
N VAL A 39 -0.74 5.43 -10.24
CA VAL A 39 -0.44 5.30 -8.80
C VAL A 39 -1.63 5.71 -7.93
N ASP A 40 -2.43 6.67 -8.39
CA ASP A 40 -3.66 7.15 -7.73
C ASP A 40 -4.87 6.96 -8.68
N MET A 41 -5.37 5.73 -8.80
CA MET A 41 -6.56 5.40 -9.59
C MET A 41 -7.85 5.36 -8.74
N ASP A 42 -8.99 5.45 -9.42
CA ASP A 42 -10.35 5.42 -8.87
C ASP A 42 -10.63 4.16 -8.01
N PRO A 43 -11.19 4.27 -6.79
CA PRO A 43 -11.36 3.15 -5.86
C PRO A 43 -12.17 1.97 -6.41
N GLN A 44 -13.17 2.24 -7.26
CA GLN A 44 -14.00 1.19 -7.87
C GLN A 44 -13.23 0.36 -8.91
N GLN A 45 -12.36 1.01 -9.70
CA GLN A 45 -11.50 0.30 -10.66
C GLN A 45 -10.44 -0.55 -9.94
N GLY A 46 -9.95 -0.06 -8.79
CA GLY A 46 -9.04 -0.81 -7.94
C GLY A 46 -9.62 -2.14 -7.43
N ALA A 47 -10.91 -2.19 -7.10
CA ALA A 47 -11.56 -3.41 -6.63
C ALA A 47 -11.66 -4.50 -7.72
N GLN A 48 -12.02 -4.11 -8.95
CA GLN A 48 -12.11 -5.03 -10.08
C GLN A 48 -10.72 -5.54 -10.50
N GLN A 49 -9.72 -4.65 -10.56
CA GLN A 49 -8.34 -5.05 -10.85
C GLN A 49 -7.79 -6.01 -9.79
N ARG A 50 -8.09 -5.75 -8.51
CA ARG A 50 -7.71 -6.67 -7.42
C ARG A 50 -8.30 -8.05 -7.65
N GLU A 51 -9.59 -8.14 -7.94
CA GLU A 51 -10.26 -9.42 -8.15
C GLU A 51 -9.68 -10.18 -9.35
N GLN A 52 -9.43 -9.49 -10.47
CA GLN A 52 -8.77 -10.09 -11.63
C GLN A 52 -7.37 -10.60 -11.30
N LEU A 53 -6.58 -9.85 -10.53
CA LEU A 53 -5.24 -10.25 -10.11
C LEU A 53 -5.27 -11.44 -9.16
N VAL A 54 -6.18 -11.44 -8.18
CA VAL A 54 -6.39 -12.57 -7.27
C VAL A 54 -6.76 -13.80 -8.09
N ASN A 55 -7.75 -13.70 -8.99
CA ASN A 55 -8.16 -14.82 -9.82
C ASN A 55 -7.01 -15.35 -10.67
N ALA A 56 -6.24 -14.48 -11.35
CA ALA A 56 -5.08 -14.89 -12.14
C ALA A 56 -4.02 -15.63 -11.29
N MET A 57 -3.75 -15.13 -10.08
CA MET A 57 -2.80 -15.79 -9.17
C MET A 57 -3.35 -17.13 -8.64
N LEU A 58 -4.63 -17.20 -8.30
CA LEU A 58 -5.27 -18.43 -7.81
C LEU A 58 -5.40 -19.49 -8.92
N GLU A 59 -5.74 -19.09 -10.15
CA GLU A 59 -5.75 -19.98 -11.32
C GLU A 59 -4.37 -20.56 -11.57
N SER A 60 -3.31 -19.75 -11.48
CA SER A 60 -1.94 -20.23 -11.57
C SER A 60 -1.59 -21.17 -10.41
N LEU A 61 -1.94 -20.80 -9.18
CA LEU A 61 -1.69 -21.56 -7.95
C LEU A 61 -2.33 -22.96 -7.98
N TYR A 62 -3.60 -23.05 -8.38
CA TYR A 62 -4.37 -24.30 -8.40
C TYR A 62 -4.29 -25.06 -9.72
N GLY A 63 -3.84 -24.42 -10.79
CA GLY A 63 -3.62 -25.05 -12.09
C GLY A 63 -2.16 -25.48 -12.25
N PRO A 64 -1.37 -24.78 -13.10
CA PRO A 64 -0.04 -25.24 -13.50
C PRO A 64 0.97 -25.29 -12.37
N MET A 65 0.86 -24.44 -11.34
CA MET A 65 1.83 -24.43 -10.23
C MET A 65 1.51 -25.43 -9.12
N LEU A 66 0.34 -26.08 -9.12
CA LEU A 66 -0.09 -26.93 -8.01
C LEU A 66 0.93 -28.02 -7.61
N PRO A 67 1.54 -28.77 -8.55
CA PRO A 67 2.56 -29.77 -8.20
C PRO A 67 3.80 -29.14 -7.57
N GLN A 68 4.27 -28.02 -8.13
CA GLN A 68 5.43 -27.28 -7.65
C GLN A 68 5.17 -26.66 -6.27
N VAL A 69 3.97 -26.14 -6.04
CA VAL A 69 3.54 -25.56 -4.77
C VAL A 69 3.57 -26.63 -3.68
N ARG A 70 3.01 -27.81 -3.94
CA ARG A 70 3.09 -28.94 -2.99
C ARG A 70 4.55 -29.27 -2.68
N GLN A 71 5.39 -29.41 -3.71
CA GLN A 71 6.80 -29.72 -3.52
C GLN A 71 7.52 -28.66 -2.67
N ILE A 72 7.36 -27.37 -2.99
CA ILE A 72 8.00 -26.28 -2.24
C ILE A 72 7.53 -26.27 -0.77
N LEU A 73 6.24 -26.50 -0.53
CA LEU A 73 5.70 -26.58 0.83
C LEU A 73 6.27 -27.78 1.59
N GLU A 74 6.31 -28.97 0.98
CA GLU A 74 6.85 -30.18 1.60
C GLU A 74 8.35 -30.06 1.91
N GLU A 75 9.15 -29.57 0.96
CA GLU A 75 10.58 -29.29 1.16
C GLU A 75 10.81 -28.22 2.23
N GLY A 76 9.93 -27.23 2.27
CA GLY A 76 9.96 -26.11 3.21
C GLY A 76 9.35 -26.41 4.58
N GLY A 77 9.05 -27.67 4.92
CA GLY A 77 8.33 -28.04 6.14
C GLY A 77 8.96 -27.53 7.46
N GLN A 78 10.27 -27.26 7.48
CA GLN A 78 10.95 -26.68 8.64
C GLN A 78 10.88 -25.14 8.71
N GLN A 79 10.63 -24.48 7.58
CA GLN A 79 10.58 -23.02 7.43
C GLN A 79 9.37 -22.66 6.54
N PRO A 80 8.14 -22.94 7.00
CA PRO A 80 6.93 -22.81 6.18
C PRO A 80 6.70 -21.38 5.69
N GLU A 81 7.09 -20.38 6.48
CA GLU A 81 7.04 -18.97 6.11
C GLU A 81 7.89 -18.68 4.86
N GLN A 82 9.07 -19.29 4.71
CA GLN A 82 9.92 -19.10 3.53
C GLN A 82 9.31 -19.77 2.31
N ALA A 83 8.73 -20.96 2.48
CA ALA A 83 8.05 -21.69 1.42
C ALA A 83 6.85 -20.91 0.88
N ILE A 84 5.99 -20.42 1.78
CA ILE A 84 4.85 -19.57 1.45
C ILE A 84 5.33 -18.30 0.73
N GLY A 85 6.34 -17.62 1.29
CA GLY A 85 6.88 -16.40 0.70
C GLY A 85 7.44 -16.60 -0.71
N ARG A 86 8.13 -17.71 -0.95
CA ARG A 86 8.65 -18.07 -2.27
C ARG A 86 7.53 -18.29 -3.29
N ILE A 87 6.48 -19.02 -2.91
CA ILE A 87 5.33 -19.30 -3.80
C ILE A 87 4.62 -18.00 -4.16
N VAL A 88 4.32 -17.16 -3.17
CA VAL A 88 3.61 -15.90 -3.38
C VAL A 88 4.44 -14.94 -4.23
N ALA A 89 5.75 -14.85 -3.99
CA ALA A 89 6.65 -14.04 -4.81
C ALA A 89 6.65 -14.49 -6.28
N GLN A 90 6.68 -15.80 -6.53
CA GLN A 90 6.62 -16.35 -7.89
C GLN A 90 5.30 -15.99 -8.59
N LEU A 91 4.17 -16.07 -7.88
CA LEU A 91 2.87 -15.67 -8.42
C LEU A 91 2.81 -14.18 -8.75
N MET A 92 3.29 -13.33 -7.84
CA MET A 92 3.37 -11.88 -8.07
C MET A 92 4.24 -11.55 -9.28
N LEU A 93 5.41 -12.19 -9.40
CA LEU A 93 6.32 -11.99 -10.52
C LEU A 93 5.72 -12.44 -11.84
N GLY A 94 5.10 -13.62 -11.88
CA GLY A 94 4.46 -14.12 -13.11
C GLY A 94 3.37 -13.17 -13.62
N VAL A 95 2.52 -12.68 -12.71
CA VAL A 95 1.47 -11.73 -13.08
C VAL A 95 2.03 -10.36 -13.46
N TRP A 96 3.04 -9.86 -12.75
CA TRP A 96 3.69 -8.60 -13.08
C TRP A 96 4.39 -8.65 -14.45
N GLN A 97 5.09 -9.74 -14.77
CA GLN A 97 5.72 -9.96 -16.07
C GLN A 97 4.68 -9.97 -17.18
N MET A 98 3.62 -10.79 -17.01
CA MET A 98 2.53 -10.89 -17.98
C MET A 98 1.86 -9.54 -18.27
N LEU A 99 1.67 -8.69 -17.25
CA LEU A 99 1.07 -7.37 -17.44
C LEU A 99 2.05 -6.40 -18.10
N THR A 100 3.32 -6.46 -17.72
CA THR A 100 4.38 -5.63 -18.32
C THR A 100 4.55 -5.96 -19.81
N GLU A 101 4.51 -7.23 -20.19
CA GLU A 101 4.54 -7.69 -21.59
C GLU A 101 3.35 -7.17 -22.40
N LYS A 102 2.18 -7.00 -21.75
CA LYS A 102 0.98 -6.40 -22.35
C LYS A 102 0.99 -4.87 -22.33
N GLY A 103 2.08 -4.23 -21.90
CA GLY A 103 2.18 -2.78 -21.76
C GLY A 103 1.27 -2.20 -20.66
N SER A 104 0.80 -3.04 -19.74
CA SER A 104 -0.06 -2.67 -18.62
C SER A 104 0.72 -2.62 -17.30
N THR A 105 0.22 -1.87 -16.32
CA THR A 105 0.83 -1.79 -14.99
C THR A 105 -0.20 -2.01 -13.90
N VAL A 106 0.23 -2.58 -12.77
CA VAL A 106 -0.62 -2.76 -11.59
C VAL A 106 -0.30 -1.69 -10.55
N PRO A 107 -1.32 -1.01 -9.99
CA PRO A 107 -1.10 -0.12 -8.85
C PRO A 107 -0.55 -0.90 -7.65
N PRO A 108 0.50 -0.40 -6.95
CA PRO A 108 1.13 -1.13 -5.84
C PRO A 108 0.19 -1.63 -4.76
N GLY A 109 -0.81 -0.82 -4.37
CA GLY A 109 -1.80 -1.20 -3.37
C GLY A 109 -2.65 -2.40 -3.80
N VAL A 110 -2.99 -2.49 -5.08
CA VAL A 110 -3.79 -3.60 -5.63
C VAL A 110 -2.99 -4.90 -5.61
N MET A 111 -1.71 -4.84 -6.01
CA MET A 111 -0.81 -5.99 -5.96
C MET A 111 -0.62 -6.49 -4.52
N VAL A 112 -0.39 -5.58 -3.56
CA VAL A 112 -0.25 -5.91 -2.13
C VAL A 112 -1.50 -6.61 -1.59
N GLN A 113 -2.68 -6.09 -1.91
CA GLN A 113 -3.95 -6.69 -1.48
C GLN A 113 -4.16 -8.08 -2.11
N ALA A 114 -3.85 -8.24 -3.41
CA ALA A 114 -3.95 -9.52 -4.08
C ALA A 114 -2.98 -10.55 -3.47
N ALA A 115 -1.73 -10.16 -3.24
CA ALA A 115 -0.71 -11.00 -2.62
C ALA A 115 -1.10 -11.46 -1.21
N MET A 116 -1.77 -10.61 -0.43
CA MET A 116 -2.28 -10.98 0.91
C MET A 116 -3.33 -12.09 0.83
N VAL A 117 -4.32 -11.96 -0.07
CA VAL A 117 -5.35 -12.99 -0.27
C VAL A 117 -4.73 -14.31 -0.73
N VAL A 118 -3.79 -14.24 -1.68
CA VAL A 118 -3.11 -15.43 -2.20
C VAL A 118 -2.23 -16.08 -1.13
N SER A 119 -1.60 -15.29 -0.26
CA SER A 119 -0.82 -15.81 0.88
C SER A 119 -1.69 -16.63 1.84
N GLN A 120 -2.94 -16.20 2.08
CA GLN A 120 -3.90 -16.98 2.86
C GLN A 120 -4.24 -18.30 2.16
N ALA A 121 -4.50 -18.29 0.85
CA ALA A 121 -4.77 -19.50 0.08
C ALA A 121 -3.61 -20.50 0.11
N VAL A 122 -2.37 -20.03 -0.02
CA VAL A 122 -1.16 -20.88 0.12
C VAL A 122 -1.02 -21.39 1.56
N GLY A 123 -1.31 -20.56 2.56
CA GLY A 123 -1.37 -20.94 3.97
C GLY A 123 -2.36 -22.07 4.24
N GLU A 124 -3.58 -22.00 3.69
CA GLU A 124 -4.57 -23.07 3.78
C GLU A 124 -4.07 -24.38 3.15
N MET A 125 -3.33 -24.32 2.04
CA MET A 125 -2.72 -25.50 1.44
C MET A 125 -1.65 -26.11 2.37
N ALA A 126 -0.80 -25.28 2.98
CA ALA A 126 0.19 -25.75 3.95
C ALA A 126 -0.47 -26.41 5.18
N VAL A 127 -1.61 -25.90 5.65
CA VAL A 127 -2.42 -26.53 6.70
C VAL A 127 -2.95 -27.89 6.26
N ARG A 128 -3.52 -27.99 5.05
CA ARG A 128 -4.04 -29.26 4.51
C ARG A 128 -2.95 -30.32 4.33
N LEU A 129 -1.72 -29.90 4.05
CA LEU A 129 -0.54 -30.77 3.97
C LEU A 129 0.07 -31.08 5.35
N ARG A 130 -0.52 -30.58 6.44
CA ARG A 130 -0.03 -30.73 7.83
C ARG A 130 1.37 -30.13 8.07
N ILE A 131 1.74 -29.14 7.25
CA ILE A 131 2.98 -28.37 7.42
C ILE A 131 2.76 -27.25 8.45
N LEU A 132 1.60 -26.60 8.38
CA LEU A 132 1.17 -25.63 9.38
C LEU A 132 0.08 -26.22 10.29
N PRO A 133 0.02 -25.81 11.56
CA PRO A 133 -1.09 -26.16 12.43
C PRO A 133 -2.38 -25.48 11.96
N GLU A 134 -3.54 -26.08 12.26
CA GLU A 134 -4.85 -25.51 11.91
C GLU A 134 -5.12 -24.20 12.68
N GLN A 135 -4.57 -24.06 13.89
CA GLN A 135 -4.68 -22.89 14.74
C GLN A 135 -3.31 -22.21 14.90
N GLY A 136 -3.29 -20.88 14.99
CA GLY A 136 -2.06 -20.13 15.20
C GLY A 136 -1.14 -20.01 13.96
N ASN A 137 -1.59 -20.42 12.77
CA ASN A 137 -0.83 -20.32 11.52
C ASN A 137 -0.71 -18.90 10.94
N GLY A 138 -1.49 -17.94 11.47
CA GLY A 138 -1.56 -16.59 10.94
C GLY A 138 -0.19 -15.89 10.90
N GLU A 139 0.65 -16.10 11.91
CA GLU A 139 1.99 -15.49 11.96
C GLU A 139 2.92 -16.02 10.87
N ALA A 140 2.90 -17.33 10.61
CA ALA A 140 3.71 -17.94 9.55
C ALA A 140 3.26 -17.48 8.15
N ILE A 141 1.95 -17.38 7.93
CA ILE A 141 1.36 -16.89 6.69
C ILE A 141 1.74 -15.41 6.47
N GLU A 142 1.62 -14.59 7.50
CA GLU A 142 1.97 -13.17 7.45
C GLU A 142 3.49 -12.97 7.23
N ALA A 143 4.33 -13.75 7.91
CA ALA A 143 5.77 -13.75 7.70
C ALA A 143 6.13 -14.13 6.26
N GLY A 144 5.47 -15.14 5.70
CA GLY A 144 5.62 -15.52 4.30
C GLY A 144 5.20 -14.42 3.34
N PHE A 145 4.06 -13.79 3.58
CA PHE A 145 3.62 -12.62 2.80
C PHE A 145 4.66 -11.49 2.82
N MET A 146 5.22 -11.14 3.98
CA MET A 146 6.24 -10.10 4.09
C MET A 146 7.54 -10.47 3.35
N MET A 147 7.92 -11.74 3.39
CA MET A 147 9.05 -12.24 2.60
C MET A 147 8.77 -12.17 1.10
N ALA A 148 7.56 -12.49 0.66
CA ALA A 148 7.17 -12.39 -0.73
C ALA A 148 7.30 -10.95 -1.25
N MET A 149 6.82 -9.97 -0.47
CA MET A 149 6.95 -8.55 -0.79
C MET A 149 8.41 -8.12 -0.93
N ALA A 150 9.29 -8.60 -0.05
CA ALA A 150 10.72 -8.32 -0.12
C ALA A 150 11.36 -8.92 -1.39
N GLN A 151 11.09 -10.20 -1.67
CA GLN A 151 11.61 -10.88 -2.85
C GLN A 151 11.10 -10.26 -4.15
N PHE A 152 9.81 -9.95 -4.23
CA PHE A 152 9.20 -9.27 -5.37
C PHE A 152 9.84 -7.89 -5.60
N GLY A 153 10.02 -7.09 -4.54
CA GLY A 153 10.66 -5.78 -4.63
C GLY A 153 12.10 -5.85 -5.10
N GLN A 154 12.87 -6.86 -4.65
CA GLN A 154 14.24 -7.09 -5.12
C GLN A 154 14.27 -7.48 -6.60
N ALA A 155 13.42 -8.43 -7.01
CA ALA A 155 13.39 -8.93 -8.38
C ALA A 155 12.88 -7.90 -9.41
N THR A 156 12.12 -6.90 -8.96
CA THR A 156 11.59 -5.83 -9.83
C THR A 156 12.31 -4.49 -9.65
N ALA A 157 13.40 -4.45 -8.87
CA ALA A 157 14.05 -3.21 -8.47
C ALA A 157 14.56 -2.36 -9.64
N GLU A 158 15.01 -3.00 -10.73
CA GLU A 158 15.58 -2.32 -11.90
C GLU A 158 14.55 -2.02 -12.98
N SER A 159 13.50 -2.83 -13.07
CA SER A 159 12.46 -2.75 -14.09
C SER A 159 11.25 -1.91 -13.66
N MET A 160 11.04 -1.72 -12.35
CA MET A 160 9.92 -0.97 -11.82
C MET A 160 10.20 0.54 -11.77
N PRO A 161 9.25 1.39 -12.24
CA PRO A 161 9.39 2.84 -12.16
C PRO A 161 9.67 3.33 -10.72
N PRO A 162 10.54 4.35 -10.53
CA PRO A 162 10.90 4.85 -9.20
C PRO A 162 9.70 5.24 -8.33
N ALA A 163 8.67 5.85 -8.90
CA ALA A 163 7.46 6.25 -8.18
C ALA A 163 6.67 5.03 -7.65
N GLN A 164 6.58 3.95 -8.44
CA GLN A 164 5.93 2.71 -7.98
C GLN A 164 6.76 2.04 -6.87
N ARG A 165 8.08 2.01 -7.00
CA ARG A 165 8.98 1.47 -5.97
C ARG A 165 8.84 2.20 -4.63
N GLN A 166 8.79 3.53 -4.67
CA GLN A 166 8.55 4.36 -3.47
C GLN A 166 7.22 3.99 -2.81
N ARG A 167 6.15 3.87 -3.61
CA ARG A 167 4.83 3.52 -3.08
C ARG A 167 4.77 2.11 -2.48
N TYR A 168 5.45 1.13 -3.06
CA TYR A 168 5.61 -0.19 -2.42
C TYR A 168 6.36 -0.09 -1.09
N GLY A 169 7.43 0.70 -1.03
CA GLY A 169 8.18 0.94 0.21
C GLY A 169 7.33 1.55 1.32
N GLU A 170 6.48 2.53 0.99
CA GLU A 170 5.53 3.14 1.91
C GLU A 170 4.51 2.12 2.43
N LEU A 171 3.93 1.31 1.54
CA LEU A 171 2.94 0.30 1.90
C LEU A 171 3.54 -0.79 2.81
N ILE A 172 4.73 -1.30 2.48
CA ILE A 172 5.44 -2.29 3.29
C ILE A 172 5.78 -1.72 4.67
N ARG A 173 6.20 -0.46 4.74
CA ARG A 173 6.47 0.22 6.01
C ARG A 173 5.20 0.36 6.84
N GLY A 174 4.10 0.83 6.25
CA GLY A 174 2.81 0.96 6.93
C GLY A 174 2.29 -0.37 7.47
N LEU A 175 2.47 -1.47 6.74
CA LEU A 175 2.11 -2.81 7.20
C LEU A 175 2.94 -3.25 8.42
N ARG A 176 4.24 -2.98 8.41
CA ARG A 176 5.13 -3.28 9.54
C ARG A 176 4.79 -2.45 10.78
N GLU A 177 4.48 -1.18 10.61
CA GLU A 177 4.07 -0.28 11.70
C GLU A 177 2.72 -0.72 12.30
N ALA A 178 1.74 -1.07 11.45
CA ALA A 178 0.46 -1.60 11.90
C ALA A 178 0.63 -2.88 12.73
N LYS A 179 1.51 -3.79 12.30
CA LYS A 179 1.87 -4.99 13.07
C LYS A 179 2.48 -4.67 14.43
N GLY A 180 3.40 -3.71 14.47
CA GLY A 180 4.02 -3.26 15.72
C GLY A 180 3.00 -2.70 16.72
N MET A 181 2.03 -1.93 16.22
CA MET A 181 0.94 -1.39 17.06
C MET A 181 -0.05 -2.46 17.52
N SER A 182 -0.39 -3.45 16.67
CA SER A 182 -1.28 -4.54 17.07
C SER A 182 -0.63 -5.47 18.09
N GLN A 183 0.68 -5.73 17.98
CA GLN A 183 1.42 -6.48 19.00
C GLN A 183 1.54 -5.72 20.32
N GLN A 184 1.70 -4.39 20.30
CA GLN A 184 1.70 -3.58 21.52
C GLN A 184 0.31 -3.49 22.18
N ARG A 185 -0.79 -3.51 21.42
CA ARG A 185 -2.16 -3.54 21.97
C ARG A 185 -2.62 -4.93 22.43
N GLY A 186 -2.04 -6.00 21.90
CA GLY A 186 -2.31 -7.38 22.35
C GLY A 186 -1.68 -7.76 23.70
N GLY A 187 -0.80 -6.91 24.24
CA GLY A 187 -0.11 -7.13 25.52
C GLY A 187 -0.68 -6.37 26.73
N GLN A 188 -1.73 -5.56 26.57
CA GLN A 188 -2.32 -4.81 27.69
C GLN A 188 -3.84 -4.94 27.70
N GLY A 189 -4.34 -5.60 28.75
CA GLY A 189 -5.73 -5.47 29.21
C GLY A 189 -6.59 -6.69 28.98
N GLN A 190 -6.47 -7.68 29.87
CA GLN A 190 -7.69 -8.35 30.33
C GLN A 190 -8.70 -7.26 30.71
N PRO A 191 -9.95 -7.29 30.24
CA PRO A 191 -10.97 -6.42 30.77
C PRO A 191 -11.11 -6.75 32.26
N GLN A 192 -10.57 -5.89 33.13
CA GLN A 192 -10.86 -5.90 34.55
C GLN A 192 -12.37 -5.78 34.67
N GLN A 193 -13.00 -6.90 34.97
CA GLN A 193 -14.38 -6.96 35.41
C GLN A 193 -14.52 -5.97 36.57
N PRO A 194 -15.49 -5.04 36.53
CA PRO A 194 -15.76 -4.21 37.69
C PRO A 194 -16.13 -5.14 38.87
N PRO A 195 -15.49 -4.99 40.04
CA PRO A 195 -15.78 -5.85 41.17
C PRO A 195 -17.26 -5.72 41.55
N GLN A 196 -17.97 -6.86 41.49
CA GLN A 196 -19.23 -7.07 42.17
C GLN A 196 -18.99 -6.92 43.67
N GLY A 197 -19.14 -5.69 44.17
CA GLY A 197 -19.31 -5.40 45.58
C GLY A 197 -20.76 -5.62 45.98
N ALA A 198 -21.09 -6.85 46.39
CA ALA A 198 -22.27 -7.14 47.18
C ALA A 198 -22.16 -6.47 48.55
N GLY A 199 -23.24 -5.84 49.03
CA GLY A 199 -23.34 -5.42 50.44
C GLY A 199 -24.30 -4.26 50.70
N GLN A 200 -25.59 -4.55 50.81
CA GLN A 200 -26.56 -3.78 51.62
C GLN A 200 -26.11 -3.80 53.11
N PRO A 201 -26.47 -2.82 53.97
CA PRO A 201 -27.85 -2.65 54.45
C PRO A 201 -28.32 -1.18 54.58
N GLY A 202 -29.65 -0.97 54.68
CA GLY A 202 -30.27 0.32 55.09
C GLY A 202 -29.99 0.67 56.57
N PRO A 203 -30.76 1.55 57.25
CA PRO A 203 -32.01 2.25 56.90
C PRO A 203 -32.00 3.78 57.23
N GLN A 204 -33.18 4.42 57.16
CA GLN A 204 -33.68 5.40 58.15
C GLN A 204 -33.67 6.92 57.83
N GLY A 205 -34.87 7.51 57.93
CA GLY A 205 -35.16 8.93 58.25
C GLY A 205 -35.33 9.84 57.03
N GLY A 206 -36.38 10.65 56.87
CA GLY A 206 -37.51 11.02 57.72
C GLY A 206 -38.14 12.31 57.17
N MET A 207 -39.45 12.44 57.37
CA MET A 207 -40.34 13.60 57.12
C MET A 207 -40.76 13.88 55.68
#